data_AF-A0A382YAY8-F1
#
_entry.id   AF-A0A382YAY8-F1
#
_cell.length_a   1.000
_cell.length_b   1.000
_cell.length_c   1.000
_cell.angle_alpha   90.00
_cell.angle_beta   90.00
_cell.angle_gamma   90.00
#
_symmetry.space_group_name_H-M   'P 1'
#
loop_
_entity.id
_entity.type
_entity.pdbx_description
1 polymer ?
#
loop_
_entity_poly.entity_id
_entity_poly.type
_entity_poly.pdbx_seq_one_letter_code
_entity_poly.pdbx_strand_id
1 'polypeptide(L)'
;MRVFARMIRGMVLCIVALWATAALADGPFILSPVDPQPDKASLNPGLAVEYAYGEAKWLEEAEGWRGKTKPGPPLEGFVYGDSTVGEKILTADSSEYVVAFIKGLMHFKEGTHELEFQSNDGLRVMLSGQKVHEHDGRHKCEPKGITIITVPKTGWYAV
;
A
#
# COMPACT_ATOMS: atom_id res chain seq x y z
N MET A 1 50.70 21.44 59.54
CA MET A 1 50.08 20.48 60.49
C MET A 1 48.60 20.37 60.15
N ARG A 2 48.05 19.14 60.14
CA ARG A 2 46.69 18.68 59.73
C ARG A 2 46.54 18.20 58.27
N VAL A 3 46.71 16.88 58.16
CA VAL A 3 46.20 15.95 57.14
C VAL A 3 44.68 15.80 57.27
N PHE A 4 43.93 15.60 56.17
CA PHE A 4 42.70 14.79 55.98
C PHE A 4 42.17 15.13 54.57
N ALA A 5 41.50 14.31 53.75
CA ALA A 5 41.35 12.87 53.55
C ALA A 5 40.70 12.71 52.14
N ARG A 6 40.98 11.57 51.50
CA ARG A 6 40.41 11.07 50.23
C ARG A 6 38.91 11.34 50.04
N MET A 7 38.50 11.62 48.79
CA MET A 7 37.30 11.00 48.23
C MET A 7 37.36 10.93 46.71
N ILE A 8 37.27 9.69 46.22
CA ILE A 8 37.21 9.30 44.82
C ILE A 8 35.89 9.83 44.25
N ARG A 9 35.92 10.70 43.24
CA ARG A 9 34.72 11.07 42.50
C ARG A 9 34.34 9.92 41.58
N GLY A 10 33.28 9.22 41.99
CA GLY A 10 32.66 8.12 41.25
C GLY A 10 32.15 8.58 39.88
N MET A 11 32.40 7.71 38.90
CA MET A 11 31.88 7.73 37.55
C MET A 11 30.39 7.38 37.57
N VAL A 12 29.53 8.27 37.07
CA VAL A 12 28.14 7.93 36.72
C VAL A 12 28.01 8.18 35.23
N LEU A 13 28.19 7.11 34.44
CA LEU A 13 27.88 7.10 33.02
C LEU A 13 26.40 6.70 32.91
N CYS A 14 25.51 7.68 32.75
CA CYS A 14 24.12 7.43 32.39
C CYS A 14 24.07 6.96 30.93
N ILE A 15 24.07 5.64 30.72
CA ILE A 15 23.70 5.06 29.43
C ILE A 15 22.18 5.05 29.38
N VAL A 16 21.60 6.06 28.72
CA VAL A 16 20.20 6.01 28.29
C VAL A 16 20.13 4.97 27.18
N ALA A 17 19.65 3.77 27.49
CA ALA A 17 19.34 2.77 26.49
C ALA A 17 18.15 3.29 25.67
N LEU A 18 18.41 3.79 24.47
CA LEU A 18 17.36 3.98 23.47
C LEU A 18 16.83 2.60 23.09
N TRP A 19 15.65 2.26 23.61
CA TRP A 19 14.84 1.19 23.05
C TRP A 19 14.26 1.70 21.74
N ALA A 20 15.02 1.59 20.66
CA ALA A 20 14.43 1.61 19.33
C ALA A 20 13.64 0.31 19.18
N THR A 21 12.35 0.36 19.44
CA THR A 21 11.43 -0.66 18.92
C THR A 21 11.46 -0.53 17.40
N ALA A 22 12.35 -1.27 16.74
CA ALA A 22 12.17 -1.58 15.35
C ALA A 22 10.78 -2.22 15.24
N ALA A 23 9.84 -1.52 14.60
CA ALA A 23 8.62 -2.16 14.16
C ALA A 23 9.07 -3.36 13.35
N LEU A 24 8.74 -4.57 13.83
CA LEU A 24 8.92 -5.78 13.03
C LEU A 24 8.07 -5.55 11.78
N ALA A 25 8.72 -5.26 10.66
CA ALA A 25 8.08 -5.44 9.37
C ALA A 25 7.61 -6.90 9.37
N ASP A 26 6.30 -7.11 9.20
CA ASP A 26 5.80 -8.42 8.79
C ASP A 26 6.72 -8.86 7.65
N GLY A 27 7.37 -10.02 7.81
CA GLY A 27 8.39 -10.49 6.88
C GLY A 27 7.88 -10.41 5.42
N PRO A 28 8.79 -10.39 4.43
CA PRO A 28 8.41 -10.09 3.05
C PRO A 28 7.25 -10.97 2.56
N PHE A 29 6.21 -10.35 2.00
CA PHE A 29 5.08 -11.09 1.42
C PHE A 29 5.58 -11.85 0.19
N ILE A 30 5.57 -13.19 0.26
CA ILE A 30 5.99 -14.03 -0.86
C ILE A 30 4.82 -14.19 -1.82
N LEU A 31 4.95 -13.62 -3.01
CA LEU A 31 3.90 -13.62 -4.02
C LEU A 31 3.81 -14.96 -4.76
N SER A 32 2.60 -15.32 -5.20
CA SER A 32 2.37 -16.49 -6.05
C SER A 32 2.03 -16.04 -7.47
N PRO A 33 2.82 -16.42 -8.49
CA PRO A 33 2.53 -16.06 -9.86
C PRO A 33 1.20 -16.71 -10.30
N VAL A 34 0.51 -16.08 -11.24
CA VAL A 34 -0.65 -16.74 -11.88
C VAL A 34 -0.17 -17.99 -12.60
N ASP A 35 -0.93 -19.09 -12.47
CA ASP A 35 -0.60 -20.37 -13.10
C ASP A 35 -1.85 -20.91 -13.84
N PRO A 36 -1.78 -21.14 -15.17
CA PRO A 36 -0.64 -20.86 -16.06
C PRO A 36 -0.39 -19.36 -16.25
N GLN A 37 0.85 -18.99 -16.55
CA GLN A 37 1.17 -17.62 -16.98
C GLN A 37 0.44 -17.29 -18.28
N PRO A 38 -0.25 -16.14 -18.36
CA PRO A 38 -0.96 -15.76 -19.57
C PRO A 38 0.02 -15.46 -20.71
N ASP A 39 -0.39 -15.71 -21.94
CA ASP A 39 0.30 -15.16 -23.11
C ASP A 39 0.13 -13.65 -23.11
N LYS A 40 1.24 -12.92 -23.26
CA LYS A 40 1.24 -11.45 -23.39
C LYS A 40 0.31 -10.98 -24.50
N ALA A 41 0.18 -11.72 -25.59
CA ALA A 41 -0.71 -11.37 -26.71
C ALA A 41 -2.20 -11.48 -26.36
N SER A 42 -2.55 -12.21 -25.29
CA SER A 42 -3.93 -12.36 -24.81
C SER A 42 -4.35 -11.30 -23.79
N LEU A 43 -3.40 -10.46 -23.34
CA LEU A 43 -3.66 -9.44 -22.33
C LEU A 43 -4.11 -8.13 -22.98
N ASN A 44 -5.20 -7.58 -22.43
CA ASN A 44 -5.59 -6.20 -22.71
C ASN A 44 -4.71 -5.25 -21.90
N PRO A 45 -4.35 -4.07 -22.45
CA PRO A 45 -3.59 -3.07 -21.73
C PRO A 45 -4.40 -2.48 -20.57
N GLY A 46 -3.72 -2.25 -19.44
CA GLY A 46 -4.28 -1.61 -18.26
C GLY A 46 -5.00 -2.55 -17.29
N LEU A 47 -5.43 -1.99 -16.16
CA LEU A 47 -6.16 -2.67 -15.10
C LEU A 47 -7.64 -2.40 -15.24
N ALA A 48 -8.45 -3.45 -15.12
CA ALA A 48 -9.90 -3.29 -15.14
C ALA A 48 -10.34 -2.58 -13.85
N VAL A 49 -11.20 -1.58 -14.00
CA VAL A 49 -11.73 -0.81 -12.87
C VAL A 49 -13.24 -0.71 -12.97
N GLU A 50 -13.89 -0.89 -11.82
CA GLU A 50 -15.32 -0.69 -11.64
C GLU A 50 -15.54 0.39 -10.59
N TYR A 51 -16.42 1.34 -10.89
CA TYR A 51 -16.71 2.48 -10.03
C TYR A 51 -18.10 2.39 -9.43
N ALA A 52 -18.21 2.70 -8.15
CA ALA A 52 -19.45 3.12 -7.50
C ALA A 52 -19.34 4.59 -7.10
N TYR A 53 -20.51 5.22 -6.98
CA TYR A 53 -20.61 6.65 -6.68
C TYR A 53 -21.46 6.83 -5.43
N GLY A 54 -20.82 7.27 -4.35
CA GLY A 54 -21.45 7.40 -3.05
C GLY A 54 -20.42 7.52 -1.93
N GLU A 55 -20.88 7.92 -0.76
CA GLU A 55 -20.01 8.04 0.40
C GLU A 55 -19.57 6.67 0.91
N ALA A 56 -18.26 6.54 1.12
CA ALA A 56 -17.66 5.56 2.01
C ALA A 56 -16.68 6.32 2.92
N LYS A 57 -16.73 6.05 4.21
CA LYS A 57 -15.74 6.53 5.17
C LYS A 57 -14.74 5.43 5.49
N TRP A 58 -15.20 4.19 5.51
CA TRP A 58 -14.40 3.01 5.83
C TRP A 58 -14.37 2.03 4.67
N LEU A 59 -13.33 1.21 4.60
CA LEU A 59 -13.15 0.19 3.56
C LEU A 59 -14.27 -0.85 3.57
N GLU A 60 -14.84 -1.17 4.73
CA GLU A 60 -16.00 -2.08 4.81
C GLU A 60 -17.26 -1.48 4.16
N GLU A 61 -17.47 -0.17 4.32
CA GLU A 61 -18.57 0.53 3.63
C GLU A 61 -18.31 0.57 2.13
N ALA A 62 -17.05 0.77 1.72
CA ALA A 62 -16.63 0.68 0.33
C ALA A 62 -16.94 -0.70 -0.24
N GLU A 63 -16.59 -1.79 0.46
CA GLU A 63 -16.93 -3.17 0.06
C GLU A 63 -18.43 -3.41 -0.10
N GLY A 64 -19.27 -2.73 0.69
CA GLY A 64 -20.73 -2.75 0.55
C GLY A 64 -21.27 -2.28 -0.81
N TRP A 65 -20.44 -1.60 -1.61
CA TRP A 65 -20.77 -1.19 -2.99
C TRP A 65 -20.51 -2.27 -4.04
N ARG A 66 -19.86 -3.39 -3.69
CA ARG A 66 -19.57 -4.47 -4.61
C ARG A 66 -20.86 -4.98 -5.28
N GLY A 67 -20.85 -5.08 -6.61
CA GLY A 67 -22.03 -5.45 -7.40
C GLY A 67 -23.01 -4.30 -7.71
N LYS A 68 -22.77 -3.09 -7.19
CA LYS A 68 -23.50 -1.85 -7.52
C LYS A 68 -22.60 -0.86 -8.28
N THR A 69 -21.75 -1.39 -9.15
CA THR A 69 -20.68 -0.66 -9.83
C THR A 69 -20.97 -0.52 -11.33
N LYS A 70 -20.22 0.35 -11.99
CA LYS A 70 -20.15 0.47 -13.46
C LYS A 70 -18.71 0.33 -13.92
N PRO A 71 -18.43 -0.42 -15.00
CA PRO A 71 -17.07 -0.49 -15.55
C PRO A 71 -16.62 0.88 -16.05
N GLY A 72 -15.36 1.23 -15.79
CA GLY A 72 -14.71 2.43 -16.33
C GLY A 72 -13.62 2.10 -17.35
N PRO A 73 -13.03 3.11 -18.02
CA PRO A 73 -11.85 2.91 -18.84
C PRO A 73 -10.70 2.29 -18.02
N PRO A 74 -9.95 1.31 -18.56
CA PRO A 74 -8.85 0.67 -17.84
C PRO A 74 -7.80 1.68 -17.34
N LEU A 75 -7.24 1.42 -16.16
CA LEU A 75 -6.14 2.22 -15.62
C LEU A 75 -4.82 1.80 -16.25
N GLU A 76 -4.03 2.74 -16.78
CA GLU A 76 -2.72 2.43 -17.37
C GLU A 76 -1.66 2.02 -16.32
N GLY A 77 -1.92 2.33 -15.05
CA GLY A 77 -1.09 2.01 -13.89
C GLY A 77 -1.75 2.45 -12.60
N PHE A 78 -0.97 2.70 -11.55
CA PHE A 78 -1.46 3.17 -10.24
C PHE A 78 -0.98 4.58 -9.85
N VAL A 79 -0.26 5.26 -10.75
CA VAL A 79 0.23 6.61 -10.49
C VAL A 79 -0.80 7.61 -11.01
N TYR A 80 -1.68 8.04 -10.11
CA TYR A 80 -2.60 9.14 -10.31
C TYR A 80 -2.29 10.19 -9.25
N GLY A 81 -1.87 11.38 -9.68
CA GLY A 81 -1.51 12.47 -8.77
C GLY A 81 -2.73 13.06 -8.06
N ASP A 82 -2.48 13.94 -7.09
CA ASP A 82 -3.53 14.74 -6.47
C ASP A 82 -4.33 15.49 -7.54
N SER A 83 -5.64 15.28 -7.53
CA SER A 83 -6.57 15.98 -8.42
C SER A 83 -6.94 17.35 -7.86
N THR A 84 -7.15 18.33 -8.73
CA THR A 84 -7.75 19.61 -8.32
C THR A 84 -9.26 19.48 -8.11
N VAL A 85 -9.88 20.41 -7.38
CA VAL A 85 -11.34 20.38 -7.16
C VAL A 85 -12.07 20.44 -8.51
N GLY A 86 -12.95 19.47 -8.75
CA GLY A 86 -13.72 19.33 -9.99
C GLY A 86 -13.03 18.49 -11.08
N GLU A 87 -11.79 18.06 -10.87
CA GLU A 87 -11.12 17.09 -11.73
C GLU A 87 -11.59 15.67 -11.40
N LYS A 88 -11.74 14.83 -12.43
CA LYS A 88 -12.20 13.45 -12.28
C LYS A 88 -11.19 12.63 -11.48
N ILE A 89 -11.71 11.77 -10.60
CA ILE A 89 -10.89 10.81 -9.86
C ILE A 89 -10.57 9.62 -10.75
N LEU A 90 -9.29 9.31 -10.95
CA LEU A 90 -8.83 8.24 -11.83
C LEU A 90 -9.44 8.36 -13.25
N THR A 91 -10.09 7.31 -13.73
CA THR A 91 -10.85 7.29 -15.00
C THR A 91 -12.36 7.38 -14.79
N ALA A 92 -12.82 7.75 -13.59
CA ALA A 92 -14.23 7.82 -13.24
C ALA A 92 -14.97 8.99 -13.92
N ASP A 93 -16.30 9.01 -13.79
CA ASP A 93 -17.14 10.11 -14.26
C ASP A 93 -17.45 11.16 -13.21
N SER A 94 -16.88 11.03 -12.01
CA SER A 94 -17.07 11.94 -10.89
C SER A 94 -15.73 12.45 -10.37
N SER A 95 -15.74 13.68 -9.85
CA SER A 95 -14.64 14.30 -9.12
C SER A 95 -14.69 14.04 -7.62
N GLU A 96 -15.79 13.48 -7.11
CA GLU A 96 -16.03 13.26 -5.69
C GLU A 96 -16.78 11.95 -5.44
N TYR A 97 -16.66 11.43 -4.22
CA TYR A 97 -17.41 10.25 -3.74
C TYR A 97 -17.26 9.02 -4.67
N VAL A 98 -16.02 8.71 -5.04
CA VAL A 98 -15.68 7.59 -5.91
C VAL A 98 -15.18 6.42 -5.08
N VAL A 99 -15.82 5.26 -5.25
CA VAL A 99 -15.31 3.97 -4.78
C VAL A 99 -14.83 3.19 -6.00
N ALA A 100 -13.56 2.78 -6.02
CA ALA A 100 -12.95 2.07 -7.14
C ALA A 100 -12.57 0.64 -6.74
N PHE A 101 -13.01 -0.32 -7.54
CA PHE A 101 -12.57 -1.71 -7.46
C PHE A 101 -11.69 -2.01 -8.66
N ILE A 102 -10.39 -2.15 -8.42
CA ILE A 102 -9.38 -2.35 -9.46
C ILE A 102 -8.94 -3.81 -9.40
N LYS A 103 -8.89 -4.47 -10.56
CA LYS A 103 -8.46 -5.87 -10.71
C LYS A 103 -7.66 -6.05 -11.98
N GLY A 104 -6.71 -6.98 -11.96
CA GLY A 104 -5.97 -7.31 -13.17
C GLY A 104 -4.71 -8.09 -12.89
N LEU A 105 -3.70 -7.88 -13.73
CA LEU A 105 -2.41 -8.52 -13.61
C LEU A 105 -1.31 -7.47 -13.68
N MET A 106 -0.35 -7.56 -12.77
CA MET A 106 0.89 -6.80 -12.84
C MET A 106 2.07 -7.72 -13.11
N HIS A 107 2.99 -7.24 -13.97
CA HIS A 107 4.20 -7.98 -14.30
C HIS A 107 5.34 -7.56 -13.39
N PHE A 108 5.84 -8.49 -12.59
CA PHE A 108 6.98 -8.28 -11.70
C PHE A 108 8.23 -8.99 -12.22
N LYS A 109 9.39 -8.42 -11.91
CA LYS A 109 10.68 -9.12 -12.04
C LYS A 109 10.94 -9.94 -10.79
N GLU A 110 11.60 -11.09 -10.93
CA GLU A 110 12.09 -11.87 -9.80
C GLU A 110 12.94 -11.02 -8.85
N GLY A 111 12.78 -11.23 -7.54
CA GLY A 111 13.54 -10.55 -6.50
C GLY A 111 12.68 -9.95 -5.39
N THR A 112 13.33 -9.19 -4.51
CA THR A 112 12.68 -8.44 -3.43
C THR A 112 12.38 -7.02 -3.91
N HIS A 113 11.15 -6.55 -3.64
CA HIS A 113 10.72 -5.19 -4.00
C HIS A 113 10.17 -4.47 -2.77
N GLU A 114 10.42 -3.17 -2.73
CA GLU A 114 9.82 -2.25 -1.77
C GLU A 114 8.66 -1.54 -2.45
N LEU A 115 7.48 -1.61 -1.85
CA LEU A 115 6.28 -0.93 -2.31
C LEU A 115 5.86 0.11 -1.28
N GLU A 116 5.64 1.34 -1.71
CA GLU A 116 4.99 2.36 -0.91
C GLU A 116 3.68 2.75 -1.59
N PHE A 117 2.62 2.85 -0.80
CA PHE A 117 1.30 3.23 -1.26
C PHE A 117 0.92 4.57 -0.63
N GLN A 118 0.47 5.49 -1.47
CA GLN A 118 -0.08 6.78 -1.07
C GLN A 118 -1.52 6.85 -1.55
N SER A 119 -2.44 7.22 -0.67
CA SER A 119 -3.86 7.31 -1.01
C SER A 119 -4.55 8.43 -0.26
N ASN A 120 -5.60 8.96 -0.88
CA ASN A 120 -6.60 9.84 -0.28
C ASN A 120 -7.93 9.48 -0.95
N ASP A 121 -8.89 8.83 -0.29
CA ASP A 121 -8.90 8.38 1.11
C ASP A 121 -8.28 6.97 1.28
N GLY A 122 -9.03 6.02 1.88
CA GLY A 122 -8.55 4.69 2.23
C GLY A 122 -8.25 3.77 1.04
N LEU A 123 -7.35 2.82 1.27
CA LEU A 123 -6.85 1.87 0.28
C LEU A 123 -6.63 0.49 0.90
N ARG A 124 -7.08 -0.55 0.20
CA ARG A 124 -6.71 -1.95 0.45
C ARG A 124 -6.07 -2.52 -0.80
N VAL A 125 -4.88 -3.11 -0.64
CA VAL A 125 -4.15 -3.74 -1.76
C VAL A 125 -4.02 -5.22 -1.51
N MET A 126 -4.46 -5.99 -2.51
CA MET A 126 -4.27 -7.42 -2.57
C MET A 126 -3.24 -7.73 -3.65
N LEU A 127 -2.27 -8.59 -3.37
CA LEU A 127 -1.36 -9.16 -4.37
C LEU A 127 -1.37 -10.67 -4.21
N SER A 128 -1.56 -11.42 -5.30
CA SER A 128 -1.64 -12.90 -5.24
C SER A 128 -2.67 -13.43 -4.23
N GLY A 129 -3.76 -12.68 -4.00
CA GLY A 129 -4.78 -13.02 -2.99
C GLY A 129 -4.40 -12.72 -1.53
N GLN A 130 -3.24 -12.11 -1.28
CA GLN A 130 -2.79 -11.70 0.05
C GLN A 130 -2.99 -10.20 0.26
N LYS A 131 -3.48 -9.79 1.43
CA LYS A 131 -3.57 -8.37 1.80
C LYS A 131 -2.19 -7.86 2.18
N VAL A 132 -1.56 -7.14 1.26
CA VAL A 132 -0.19 -6.61 1.45
C VAL A 132 -0.19 -5.19 2.03
N HIS A 133 -1.30 -4.46 1.88
CA HIS A 133 -1.45 -3.12 2.42
C HIS A 133 -2.91 -2.83 2.78
N GLU A 134 -3.11 -2.06 3.86
CA GLU A 134 -4.40 -1.52 4.24
C GLU A 134 -4.22 -0.20 4.99
N HIS A 135 -4.83 0.86 4.47
CA HIS A 135 -5.03 2.13 5.16
C HIS A 135 -6.53 2.43 5.14
N ASP A 136 -7.19 2.25 6.29
CA ASP A 136 -8.63 2.41 6.43
C ASP A 136 -8.98 3.82 6.92
N GLY A 137 -10.16 4.30 6.55
CA GLY A 137 -10.67 5.61 6.93
C GLY A 137 -10.42 6.70 5.89
N ARG A 138 -11.02 7.87 6.15
CA ARG A 138 -10.70 9.11 5.43
C ARG A 138 -9.44 9.74 6.01
N HIS A 139 -8.50 10.07 5.13
CA HIS A 139 -7.22 10.66 5.51
C HIS A 139 -6.62 11.43 4.34
N LYS A 140 -5.69 12.33 4.65
CA LYS A 140 -4.96 13.06 3.59
C LYS A 140 -4.06 12.08 2.83
N CYS A 141 -3.54 12.53 1.70
CA CYS A 141 -2.55 11.78 0.94
C CYS A 141 -1.30 11.55 1.80
N GLU A 142 -1.15 10.34 2.33
CA GLU A 142 -0.07 9.98 3.24
C GLU A 142 0.32 8.49 3.08
N PRO A 143 1.62 8.15 3.10
CA PRO A 143 2.06 6.77 3.11
C PRO A 143 1.92 6.16 4.51
N LYS A 144 1.61 4.86 4.57
CA LYS A 144 1.63 4.07 5.83
C LYS A 144 2.95 3.31 6.06
N GLY A 145 3.94 3.54 5.21
CA GLY A 145 5.25 2.90 5.24
C GLY A 145 5.48 1.91 4.09
N ILE A 146 6.65 1.27 4.14
CA ILE A 146 7.14 0.37 3.09
C ILE A 146 6.61 -1.05 3.32
N THR A 147 6.06 -1.63 2.26
CA THR A 147 5.69 -3.03 2.15
C THR A 147 6.76 -3.78 1.36
N ILE A 148 7.35 -4.82 1.95
CA ILE A 148 8.33 -5.65 1.26
C ILE A 148 7.63 -6.86 0.65
N ILE A 149 7.84 -7.09 -0.65
CA ILE A 149 7.37 -8.30 -1.33
C ILE A 149 8.55 -9.11 -1.87
N THR A 150 8.40 -10.42 -1.94
CA THR A 150 9.33 -11.32 -2.64
C THR A 150 8.61 -11.95 -3.82
N VAL A 151 9.17 -11.75 -5.00
CA VAL A 151 8.68 -12.26 -6.28
C VAL A 151 9.55 -13.46 -6.65
N PRO A 152 9.06 -14.70 -6.54
CA PRO A 152 9.88 -15.90 -6.75
C PRO A 152 10.22 -16.15 -8.22
N LYS A 153 9.53 -15.50 -9.17
CA LYS A 153 9.78 -15.66 -10.61
C LYS A 153 9.28 -14.45 -11.37
N THR A 154 10.01 -14.04 -12.40
CA THR A 154 9.51 -13.00 -13.31
C THR A 154 8.21 -13.46 -14.00
N GLY A 155 7.16 -12.64 -13.95
CA GLY A 155 5.87 -12.97 -14.55
C GLY A 155 4.71 -12.10 -14.07
N TRP A 156 3.50 -12.52 -14.40
CA TRP A 156 2.23 -11.88 -14.06
C TRP A 156 1.67 -12.39 -12.74
N TYR A 157 1.22 -11.45 -11.92
CA TYR A 157 0.66 -11.66 -10.59
C TYR A 157 -0.69 -10.95 -10.50
N ALA A 158 -1.66 -11.59 -9.85
CA ALA A 158 -2.97 -11.01 -9.65
C ALA A 158 -2.92 -9.83 -8.67
N VAL A 159 -3.62 -8.76 -9.04
CA VAL A 159 -3.93 -7.59 -8.22
C VAL A 159 -5.45 -7.47 -8.04
#